data_AF-A0A4Q0YHJ7-F1
#
_entry.id   AF-A0A4Q0YHJ7-F1
#
_cell.length_a   1.000
_cell.length_b   1.000
_cell.length_c   1.000
_cell.angle_alpha   90.00
_cell.angle_beta   90.00
_cell.angle_gamma   90.00
#
_symmetry.space_group_name_H-M   'P 1'
#
loop_
_entity.id
_entity.type
_entity.pdbx_description
1 polymer ?
#
loop_
_entity_poly.entity_id
_entity_poly.type
_entity_poly.pdbx_seq_one_letter_code
_entity_poly.pdbx_strand_id
1 'polypeptide(L)'
;MIQFLGILFIVEGILGLFFNIKYIPGIGGKSLIYYHDITTGTIIGSIEIFFGLIIYIYGIKRRRKLKFIEYSKCPKCKETYTYIDLKNGICPKCNIKTIDLEKYYNYKDDKKEIWEELD
;
A
#
# COMPACT_ATOMS: atom_id res chain seq x y z
N MET A 1 -4.38 8.11 0.54
CA MET A 1 -4.09 9.26 -0.35
C MET A 1 -3.43 8.83 -1.66
N ILE A 2 -2.15 8.41 -1.71
CA ILE A 2 -1.48 8.04 -2.99
C ILE A 2 -2.17 6.91 -3.79
N GLN A 3 -2.77 5.93 -3.11
CA GLN A 3 -3.52 4.87 -3.81
C GLN A 3 -4.76 5.38 -4.54
N PHE A 4 -5.44 6.41 -4.01
CA PHE A 4 -6.61 7.00 -4.67
C PHE A 4 -6.21 7.68 -5.98
N LEU A 5 -5.05 8.32 -6.01
CA LEU A 5 -4.49 8.89 -7.23
C LEU A 5 -4.21 7.81 -8.28
N GLY A 6 -3.65 6.66 -7.88
CA GLY A 6 -3.45 5.53 -8.79
C GLY A 6 -4.75 4.96 -9.34
N ILE A 7 -5.79 4.82 -8.49
CA ILE A 7 -7.12 4.37 -8.92
C ILE A 7 -7.75 5.36 -9.92
N LEU A 8 -7.62 6.66 -9.67
CA LEU A 8 -8.13 7.69 -10.57
C LEU A 8 -7.55 7.57 -11.99
N PHE A 9 -6.23 7.43 -12.10
CA PHE A 9 -5.55 7.20 -13.39
C PHE A 9 -5.99 5.91 -14.08
N ILE A 10 -6.23 4.83 -13.32
CA ILE A 10 -6.73 3.57 -13.90
C ILE A 10 -8.14 3.76 -14.46
N VAL A 11 -9.03 4.45 -13.73
CA VAL A 11 -10.40 4.70 -14.18
C VAL A 11 -10.41 5.58 -15.44
N GLU A 12 -9.65 6.67 -15.47
CA GLU A 12 -9.49 7.52 -16.65
C GLU A 12 -8.92 6.74 -17.85
N GLY A 13 -7.92 5.90 -17.60
CA GLY A 13 -7.33 5.06 -18.63
C GLY A 13 -8.31 4.03 -19.22
N ILE A 14 -9.16 3.41 -18.39
CA ILE A 14 -10.23 2.50 -18.83
C ILE A 14 -11.27 3.27 -19.66
N LEU A 15 -11.68 4.47 -19.22
CA LEU A 15 -12.61 5.31 -19.97
C LEU A 15 -12.03 5.71 -21.33
N GLY A 16 -10.73 6.00 -21.39
CA GLY A 16 -10.01 6.26 -22.64
C GLY A 16 -9.92 5.05 -23.58
N LEU A 17 -9.75 3.84 -23.04
CA LEU A 17 -9.66 2.61 -23.83
C LEU A 17 -11.00 2.19 -24.44
N PHE A 18 -12.09 2.21 -23.66
CA PHE A 18 -13.37 1.66 -24.10
C PHE A 18 -14.29 2.69 -24.73
N PHE A 19 -14.24 3.94 -24.26
CA PHE A 19 -15.19 4.97 -24.69
C PHE A 19 -14.52 6.09 -25.48
N ASN A 20 -13.17 6.08 -25.60
CA ASN A 20 -12.39 7.16 -26.19
C ASN A 20 -12.68 8.53 -25.54
N ILE A 21 -13.13 8.54 -24.27
CA ILE A 21 -13.48 9.77 -23.53
C ILE A 21 -12.21 10.33 -22.87
N LYS A 22 -11.18 10.60 -23.68
CA LYS A 22 -9.94 11.25 -23.21
C LYS A 22 -10.05 12.76 -23.20
N TYR A 23 -10.85 13.28 -24.12
CA TYR A 23 -10.85 14.70 -24.41
C TYR A 23 -12.28 15.16 -24.65
N ILE A 24 -12.66 16.24 -23.97
CA ILE A 24 -13.90 16.94 -24.28
C ILE A 24 -13.69 17.64 -25.63
N PRO A 25 -14.47 17.33 -26.68
CA PRO A 25 -14.32 17.97 -27.98
C PRO A 25 -14.39 19.50 -27.84
N GLY A 26 -13.42 20.20 -28.40
CA GLY A 26 -13.32 21.67 -28.35
C GLY A 26 -12.36 22.24 -27.29
N ILE A 27 -11.83 21.43 -26.36
CA ILE A 27 -10.82 21.88 -25.39
C ILE A 27 -9.41 21.50 -25.89
N GLY A 28 -8.55 22.51 -26.13
CA GLY A 28 -7.14 22.30 -26.50
C GLY A 28 -6.80 22.41 -28.00
N GLY A 29 -7.73 22.92 -28.83
CA GLY A 29 -7.43 23.32 -30.22
C GLY A 29 -7.17 22.19 -31.22
N LYS A 30 -7.54 20.94 -30.89
CA LYS A 30 -7.37 19.79 -31.79
C LYS A 30 -8.60 19.62 -32.70
N SER A 31 -8.39 19.00 -33.86
CA SER A 31 -9.46 18.78 -34.85
C SER A 31 -10.43 17.69 -34.41
N LEU A 32 -11.70 17.73 -34.83
CA LEU A 32 -12.72 16.72 -34.46
C LEU A 32 -12.28 15.28 -34.78
N ILE A 33 -11.54 15.10 -35.88
CA ILE A 33 -10.97 13.83 -36.32
C ILE A 33 -10.01 13.26 -35.28
N TYR A 34 -9.24 14.12 -34.60
CA TYR A 34 -8.33 13.72 -33.53
C TYR A 34 -9.06 13.13 -32.31
N TYR A 35 -10.27 13.61 -32.00
CA TYR A 35 -11.07 13.12 -30.87
C TYR A 35 -11.78 11.80 -31.19
N HIS A 36 -12.01 11.49 -32.47
CA HIS A 36 -12.62 10.24 -32.90
C HIS A 36 -11.61 9.14 -33.21
N ASP A 37 -10.30 9.44 -33.17
CA ASP A 37 -9.26 8.45 -33.42
C ASP A 37 -9.13 7.47 -32.25
N ILE A 38 -9.57 6.23 -32.49
CA ILE A 38 -9.54 5.12 -31.53
C ILE A 38 -8.09 4.77 -31.15
N THR A 39 -7.14 4.94 -32.07
CA THR A 39 -5.74 4.57 -31.81
C THR A 39 -5.12 5.50 -30.76
N THR A 40 -5.40 6.80 -30.86
CA THR A 40 -5.00 7.79 -29.85
C THR A 40 -5.60 7.48 -28.47
N GLY A 41 -6.92 7.20 -28.39
CA GLY A 41 -7.57 6.84 -27.12
C GLY A 41 -6.95 5.59 -26.47
N THR A 42 -6.68 4.57 -27.29
CA THR A 42 -6.07 3.30 -26.88
C THR A 42 -4.65 3.49 -26.34
N ILE A 43 -3.79 4.23 -27.06
CA ILE A 43 -2.39 4.48 -26.66
C ILE A 43 -2.36 5.22 -25.33
N ILE A 44 -3.08 6.34 -25.23
CA ILE A 44 -3.02 7.18 -24.04
C ILE A 44 -3.72 6.48 -22.87
N GLY A 45 -4.81 5.76 -23.11
CA GLY A 45 -5.50 4.97 -22.08
C GLY A 45 -4.59 3.89 -21.50
N SER A 46 -3.85 3.19 -22.36
CA SER A 46 -2.86 2.19 -21.95
C SER A 46 -1.74 2.78 -21.10
N ILE A 47 -1.22 3.96 -21.48
CA ILE A 47 -0.18 4.67 -20.72
C ILE A 47 -0.68 5.06 -19.32
N GLU A 48 -1.89 5.60 -19.22
CA GLU A 48 -2.48 5.98 -17.93
C GLU A 48 -2.71 4.79 -17.01
N ILE A 49 -3.24 3.67 -17.53
CA ILE A 49 -3.38 2.45 -16.74
C ILE A 49 -2.02 1.97 -16.23
N PHE A 50 -0.99 1.99 -17.09
CA PHE A 50 0.35 1.57 -16.70
C PHE A 50 0.90 2.42 -15.55
N PHE A 51 0.85 3.75 -15.65
CA PHE A 51 1.27 4.64 -14.57
C PHE A 51 0.39 4.51 -13.32
N GLY A 52 -0.92 4.38 -13.49
CA GLY A 52 -1.88 4.18 -12.41
C GLY A 52 -1.56 2.93 -11.58
N LEU A 53 -1.23 1.82 -12.25
CA LEU A 53 -0.79 0.57 -11.60
C LEU A 53 0.51 0.77 -10.82
N ILE A 54 1.51 1.44 -11.40
CA ILE A 54 2.78 1.74 -10.71
C ILE A 54 2.52 2.54 -9.43
N ILE A 55 1.72 3.62 -9.53
CA ILE A 55 1.38 4.51 -8.40
C ILE A 55 0.62 3.72 -7.32
N TYR A 56 -0.34 2.88 -7.73
CA TYR A 56 -1.13 2.07 -6.82
C TYR A 56 -0.27 1.08 -6.03
N ILE A 57 0.58 0.30 -6.73
CA ILE A 57 1.50 -0.66 -6.12
C ILE A 57 2.48 0.04 -5.18
N TYR A 58 3.06 1.16 -5.62
CA TYR A 58 3.93 1.98 -4.78
C TYR A 58 3.21 2.47 -3.52
N GLY A 59 1.96 2.91 -3.67
CA GLY A 59 1.10 3.32 -2.56
C GLY A 59 0.87 2.20 -1.55
N ILE A 60 0.59 0.97 -1.99
CA ILE A 60 0.47 -0.21 -1.12
C ILE A 60 1.78 -0.48 -0.37
N LYS A 61 2.91 -0.53 -1.09
CA LYS A 61 4.22 -0.80 -0.50
C LYS A 61 4.59 0.25 0.55
N ARG A 62 4.30 1.53 0.29
CA ARG A 62 4.52 2.62 1.24
C ARG A 62 3.64 2.50 2.48
N ARG A 63 2.35 2.15 2.34
CA ARG A 63 1.48 1.93 3.51
C ARG A 63 1.97 0.79 4.38
N ARG A 64 2.43 -0.32 3.79
CA ARG A 64 3.03 -1.44 4.55
C ARG A 64 4.27 -1.03 5.34
N LYS A 65 5.12 -0.16 4.78
CA LYS A 65 6.30 0.37 5.50
C LYS A 65 5.94 1.31 6.65
N LEU A 66 4.80 2.00 6.56
CA LEU A 66 4.33 2.96 7.55
C LEU A 66 3.42 2.33 8.62
N LYS A 67 3.36 1.00 8.74
CA LYS A 67 2.58 0.37 9.81
C LYS A 67 3.13 0.85 11.15
N PHE A 68 2.40 1.77 11.77
CA PHE A 68 2.74 2.32 13.08
C PHE A 68 2.52 1.20 14.08
N ILE A 69 3.58 0.85 14.80
CA ILE A 69 3.45 -0.05 15.94
C ILE A 69 2.85 0.81 17.06
N GLU A 70 1.60 0.56 17.44
CA GLU A 70 0.97 1.25 18.57
C GLU A 70 1.45 0.63 19.88
N TYR A 71 1.38 -0.69 19.96
CA TYR A 71 1.77 -1.47 21.12
C TYR A 71 2.85 -2.47 20.74
N SER A 72 3.85 -2.57 21.60
CA SER A 72 4.93 -3.55 21.48
C SER A 72 5.07 -4.34 22.76
N LYS A 73 5.57 -5.57 22.63
CA LYS A 73 5.78 -6.50 23.74
C LYS A 73 7.25 -6.87 23.86
N CYS A 74 7.76 -6.86 25.08
CA CYS A 74 9.10 -7.36 25.35
C CYS A 74 9.10 -8.90 25.33
N PRO A 75 9.93 -9.54 24.51
CA PRO A 75 9.96 -11.01 24.45
C PRO A 75 10.49 -11.66 25.74
N LYS A 76 11.28 -10.93 26.52
CA LYS A 76 11.93 -11.43 27.74
C LYS A 76 11.05 -11.27 28.99
N CYS A 77 10.64 -10.04 29.31
CA CYS A 77 9.81 -9.78 30.50
C CYS A 77 8.30 -9.89 30.24
N LYS A 78 7.87 -10.07 28.99
CA LYS A 78 6.47 -10.19 28.55
C LYS A 78 5.59 -8.97 28.85
N GLU A 79 6.18 -7.85 29.27
CA GLU A 79 5.45 -6.59 29.44
C GLU A 79 5.11 -5.95 28.09
N THR A 80 3.92 -5.36 28.03
CA THR A 80 3.42 -4.59 26.91
C THR A 80 3.68 -3.11 27.19
N TYR A 81 4.13 -2.39 26.16
CA TYR A 81 4.39 -0.96 26.21
C TYR A 81 3.75 -0.28 25.00
N THR A 82 3.40 0.99 25.13
CA THR A 82 3.13 1.84 23.97
C THR A 82 4.46 2.10 23.28
N TYR A 83 4.55 1.87 21.97
CA TYR A 83 5.81 2.05 21.25
C TYR A 83 6.30 3.51 21.27
N ILE A 84 5.37 4.46 21.36
CA ILE A 84 5.64 5.92 21.43
C ILE A 84 6.37 6.29 22.73
N ASP A 85 6.09 5.58 23.82
CA ASP A 85 6.69 5.85 25.13
C ASP A 85 8.11 5.26 25.25
N LEU A 86 8.50 4.38 24.31
CA LEU A 86 9.80 3.73 24.30
C LEU A 86 10.83 4.52 23.49
N LYS A 87 12.03 4.69 24.05
CA LYS A 87 13.17 5.25 23.32
C LYS A 87 13.61 4.27 22.22
N ASN A 88 13.19 4.53 20.98
CA ASN A 88 13.45 3.69 19.80
C ASN A 88 12.92 2.24 19.92
N GLY A 89 11.81 2.03 20.65
CA GLY A 89 11.23 0.70 20.83
C GLY A 89 12.04 -0.24 21.74
N ILE A 90 12.92 0.30 22.61
CA ILE A 90 13.74 -0.48 23.55
C ILE A 90 13.03 -0.61 24.89
N CYS A 91 12.91 -1.84 25.41
CA CYS A 91 12.35 -2.13 26.73
C CYS A 91 13.23 -1.51 27.83
N PRO A 92 12.68 -0.70 28.76
CA PRO A 92 13.47 -0.04 29.80
C PRO A 92 14.02 -1.01 30.85
N LYS A 93 13.35 -2.14 31.08
CA LYS A 93 13.77 -3.16 32.06
C LYS A 93 14.84 -4.11 31.51
N CYS A 94 14.71 -4.51 30.24
CA CYS A 94 15.55 -5.54 29.65
C CYS A 94 16.61 -5.00 28.68
N ASN A 95 16.54 -3.72 28.30
CA ASN A 95 17.41 -3.07 27.31
C ASN A 95 17.51 -3.82 25.96
N ILE A 96 16.40 -4.45 25.54
CA ILE A 96 16.28 -5.14 24.25
C ILE A 96 15.16 -4.52 23.42
N LYS A 97 15.20 -4.69 22.10
CA LYS A 97 14.11 -4.25 21.22
C LYS A 97 12.82 -5.01 21.54
N THR A 98 11.77 -4.25 21.80
CA THR A 98 10.40 -4.75 21.83
C THR A 98 9.95 -5.10 20.42
N ILE A 99 9.06 -6.07 20.31
CA ILE A 99 8.47 -6.47 19.03
C ILE A 99 7.01 -6.06 18.97
N ASP A 100 6.53 -5.76 17.77
CA ASP A 100 5.12 -5.48 17.50
C ASP A 100 4.25 -6.58 18.12
N LEU A 101 3.19 -6.18 18.84
CA LEU A 101 2.30 -7.07 19.56
C LEU A 101 1.70 -8.14 18.62
N GLU A 102 1.27 -7.76 17.41
CA GLU A 102 0.74 -8.71 16.42
C GLU A 102 1.80 -9.75 16.03
N LYS A 103 3.04 -9.30 15.82
CA LYS A 103 4.16 -10.21 15.50
C LYS A 103 4.49 -11.13 16.67
N TYR A 104 4.36 -10.66 17.90
CA TYR A 104 4.61 -11.48 19.10
C TYR A 104 3.64 -12.66 19.18
N TYR A 105 2.36 -12.44 18.93
CA TYR A 105 1.35 -13.51 18.98
C TYR A 105 1.49 -14.48 17.81
N ASN A 106 1.66 -13.98 16.58
CA ASN A 106 1.91 -14.84 15.43
C ASN A 106 3.16 -15.72 15.62
N TYR A 107 4.25 -15.15 16.13
CA TYR A 107 5.48 -15.91 16.44
C TYR A 107 5.28 -16.96 17.53
N LYS A 108 4.36 -16.71 18.48
CA LYS A 108 4.06 -17.65 19.57
C LYS A 108 3.16 -18.78 19.09
N ASP A 109 2.21 -18.50 18.22
CA ASP A 109 1.34 -19.53 17.64
C ASP A 109 2.11 -20.42 16.64
N ASP A 110 3.04 -19.86 15.84
CA ASP A 110 3.98 -20.65 15.00
C ASP A 110 4.89 -21.58 15.82
N LYS A 111 5.11 -21.28 17.11
CA LYS A 111 5.88 -22.14 18.02
C LYS A 111 5.01 -23.06 18.86
N LYS A 112 3.69 -22.87 18.94
CA LYS A 112 2.81 -23.79 19.69
C LYS A 112 2.80 -25.20 19.07
N GLU A 113 2.92 -25.31 17.75
CA GLU A 113 3.04 -26.61 17.07
C GLU A 113 4.31 -27.40 17.46
N ILE A 114 5.33 -26.77 18.04
CA ILE A 114 6.60 -27.44 18.39
C ILE A 114 6.64 -27.87 19.87
N TRP A 115 5.80 -27.30 20.75
CA TRP A 115 5.82 -27.62 22.18
C TRP A 115 4.73 -28.62 22.61
N GLU A 116 3.72 -28.90 21.78
CA GLU A 116 2.71 -29.95 22.07
C GLU A 116 3.14 -31.36 21.62
N GLU A 117 4.27 -31.53 20.92
CA GLU A 117 4.84 -32.84 20.57
C GLU A 117 5.90 -33.35 21.57
N LEU A 118 6.16 -32.60 22.66
CA LEU A 118 7.17 -32.94 23.66
C LEU A 118 6.61 -33.13 25.09
N ASP A 119 5.28 -33.20 25.24
CA ASP A 119 4.61 -33.63 26.47
C ASP A 119 4.01 -35.04 26.32
#